data_AF-A0A2D9JH84-F1
#
_entry.id   AF-A0A2D9JH84-F1
#
_cell.length_a   1.000
_cell.length_b   1.000
_cell.length_c   1.000
_cell.angle_alpha   90.00
_cell.angle_beta   90.00
_cell.angle_gamma   90.00
#
_symmetry.space_group_name_H-M   'P 1'
#
loop_
_entity.id
_entity.type
_entity.pdbx_description
1 polymer ?
#
loop_
_entity_poly.entity_id
_entity_poly.type
_entity_poly.pdbx_seq_one_letter_code
_entity_poly.pdbx_strand_id
1 'polypeptide(L)'
;MPSPSDINGKLAILADAAKYDASCASSGSKRESKGGLGSTEGMGICHSYTPDGRCVSLLKILLTNYCIYDCQYCVNRISSDTPRARFTPEQVVKLTTDFYRRNYIEGLFLSSGIIQDSDYTMGQMIEVAKTLRERELFRGYIHLKTIPNAADDLIETAGQYADRLSINIELPTVGDLKTLAPEKKRPAIEQSMDRIKVKRDEITSDRKRGLRVPQFVPAGQSTQ
;
A
#
# COMPACT_ATOMS: atom_id res chain seq x y z
N MET A 1 21.73 -1.52 16.65
CA MET A 1 20.66 -1.37 15.63
C MET A 1 20.00 -2.74 15.43
N PRO A 2 18.68 -2.83 15.27
CA PRO A 2 18.02 -4.12 15.05
C PRO A 2 18.55 -4.78 13.77
N SER A 3 18.82 -6.08 13.83
CA SER A 3 19.29 -6.86 12.68
C SER A 3 18.27 -6.77 11.53
N PRO A 4 18.68 -6.63 10.26
CA PRO A 4 17.77 -6.68 9.11
C PRO A 4 16.99 -8.01 8.98
N SER A 5 17.38 -9.05 9.72
CA SER A 5 16.65 -10.32 9.80
C SER A 5 15.46 -10.30 10.78
N ASP A 6 15.48 -9.42 11.80
CA ASP A 6 14.42 -9.32 12.80
C ASP A 6 13.29 -8.39 12.33
N ILE A 7 12.06 -8.62 12.82
CA ILE A 7 10.84 -7.90 12.43
C ILE A 7 10.97 -6.40 12.64
N ASN A 8 11.64 -5.97 13.71
CA ASN A 8 11.87 -4.55 14.01
C ASN A 8 12.87 -3.91 13.02
N GLY A 9 13.90 -4.66 12.60
CA GLY A 9 14.86 -4.19 11.61
C GLY A 9 14.21 -4.04 10.23
N LYS A 10 13.41 -5.03 9.83
CA LYS A 10 12.60 -4.96 8.60
C LYS A 10 11.61 -3.80 8.65
N LEU A 11 10.94 -3.58 9.79
CA LEU A 11 9.99 -2.48 9.95
C LEU A 11 10.68 -1.12 9.79
N ALA A 12 11.85 -0.93 10.41
CA ALA A 12 12.61 0.31 10.25
C ALA A 12 12.96 0.60 8.79
N ILE A 13 13.44 -0.41 8.05
CA ILE A 13 13.81 -0.28 6.63
C ILE A 13 12.57 -0.01 5.76
N LEU A 14 11.50 -0.77 5.96
CA LEU A 14 10.33 -0.76 5.07
C LEU A 14 9.34 0.36 5.36
N ALA A 15 9.26 0.83 6.61
CA ALA A 15 8.55 2.06 6.95
C ALA A 15 9.27 3.29 6.40
N ASP A 16 10.61 3.34 6.51
CA ASP A 16 11.39 4.45 5.94
C ASP A 16 11.27 4.49 4.41
N ALA A 17 11.39 3.34 3.74
CA ALA A 17 11.21 3.25 2.30
C ALA A 17 9.79 3.65 1.84
N ALA A 18 8.77 3.42 2.67
CA ALA A 18 7.39 3.83 2.38
C ALA A 18 7.16 5.35 2.48
N LYS A 19 8.07 6.13 3.08
CA LYS A 19 7.90 7.60 3.20
C LYS A 19 7.86 8.30 1.85
N TYR A 20 8.53 7.72 0.84
CA TYR A 20 8.57 8.25 -0.53
C TYR A 20 7.31 7.94 -1.34
N ASP A 21 6.37 7.18 -0.80
CA ASP A 21 5.07 6.99 -1.40
C ASP A 21 4.21 8.25 -1.19
N ALA A 22 3.74 8.89 -2.28
CA ALA A 22 3.13 10.22 -2.32
C ALA A 22 1.77 10.38 -1.59
N SER A 23 1.43 9.45 -0.69
CA SER A 23 0.15 9.41 0.03
C SER A 23 0.11 10.15 1.38
N CYS A 24 1.25 10.52 2.00
CA CYS A 24 1.21 11.16 3.32
C CYS A 24 2.43 12.03 3.64
N ALA A 25 2.20 13.27 4.12
CA ALA A 25 3.22 14.25 4.47
C ALA A 25 3.64 14.24 5.97
N SER A 26 3.10 13.34 6.79
CA SER A 26 3.28 13.36 8.25
C SER A 26 4.41 12.49 8.79
N SER A 27 4.99 11.61 7.96
CA SER A 27 6.06 10.68 8.35
C SER A 27 7.45 11.24 8.00
N GLY A 28 8.32 11.48 8.98
CA GLY A 28 9.72 11.88 8.75
C GLY A 28 10.37 12.77 9.82
N SER A 29 9.61 13.32 10.77
CA SER A 29 10.16 14.10 11.87
C SER A 29 10.65 13.20 13.00
N LYS A 30 11.90 13.39 13.45
CA LYS A 30 12.46 12.72 14.63
C LYS A 30 12.78 13.77 15.70
N ARG A 31 12.05 13.74 16.81
CA ARG A 31 12.27 14.61 17.97
C ARG A 31 12.20 13.78 19.24
N GLU A 32 13.30 13.79 19.98
CA GLU A 32 13.39 13.19 21.30
C GLU A 32 12.96 14.20 22.36
N SER A 33 12.11 13.78 23.29
CA SER A 33 11.82 14.57 24.49
C SER A 33 12.95 14.39 25.49
N LYS A 34 13.73 15.45 25.72
CA LYS A 34 14.64 15.56 26.86
C LYS A 34 13.92 16.25 28.03
N GLY A 35 12.99 15.54 28.66
CA GLY A 35 12.29 16.01 29.87
C GLY A 35 10.96 16.76 29.63
N GLY A 36 10.33 16.60 28.47
CA GLY A 36 9.02 17.18 28.13
C GLY A 36 7.97 16.14 27.71
N LEU A 37 6.76 16.60 27.37
CA LEU A 37 5.72 15.74 26.79
C LEU A 37 5.88 15.62 25.27
N GLY A 38 5.64 14.41 24.76
CA GLY A 38 5.64 14.08 23.33
C GLY A 38 7.00 13.65 22.77
N SER A 39 6.98 12.73 21.82
CA SER A 39 8.12 12.37 20.98
C SER A 39 7.61 12.08 19.57
N THR A 40 8.46 12.24 18.55
CA THR A 40 8.12 11.80 17.20
C THR A 40 9.06 10.67 16.79
N GLU A 41 8.50 9.48 16.61
CA GLU A 41 9.20 8.31 16.09
C GLU A 41 8.74 8.01 14.66
N GLY A 42 9.67 7.65 13.78
CA GLY A 42 9.43 7.43 12.35
C GLY A 42 8.83 6.05 12.01
N MET A 43 7.99 5.47 12.86
CA MET A 43 7.55 4.07 12.79
C MET A 43 6.53 3.76 11.66
N GLY A 44 6.47 4.60 10.63
CA GLY A 44 5.60 4.39 9.48
C GLY A 44 4.12 4.64 9.75
N ILE A 45 3.73 5.29 10.83
CA ILE A 45 2.32 5.68 11.05
C ILE A 45 2.03 6.96 10.26
N CYS A 46 0.98 6.92 9.45
CA CYS A 46 0.57 8.03 8.59
C CYS A 46 -0.92 8.32 8.77
N HIS A 47 -1.32 9.59 8.74
CA HIS A 47 -2.73 9.95 8.84
C HIS A 47 -3.39 10.02 7.46
N SER A 48 -4.61 9.49 7.36
CA SER A 48 -5.46 9.57 6.17
C SER A 48 -6.86 10.02 6.56
N TYR A 49 -7.66 10.44 5.59
CA TYR A 49 -9.04 10.87 5.83
C TYR A 49 -10.00 9.90 5.17
N THR A 50 -10.92 9.36 5.97
CA THR A 50 -12.01 8.52 5.47
C THR A 50 -13.08 9.38 4.78
N PRO A 51 -13.95 8.79 3.93
CA PRO A 51 -14.98 9.55 3.20
C PRO A 51 -15.95 10.35 4.07
N ASP A 52 -16.11 9.99 5.35
CA ASP A 52 -16.92 10.69 6.36
C ASP A 52 -16.16 11.83 7.09
N GLY A 53 -14.92 12.14 6.66
CA GLY A 53 -14.12 13.25 7.18
C GLY A 53 -13.32 12.95 8.44
N ARG A 54 -13.36 11.71 8.96
CA ARG A 54 -12.54 11.32 10.11
C ARG A 54 -11.07 11.15 9.71
N CYS A 55 -10.18 11.65 10.55
CA CYS A 55 -8.75 11.37 10.46
C CYS A 55 -8.49 10.00 11.07
N VAL A 56 -7.83 9.11 10.32
CA VAL A 56 -7.45 7.76 10.75
C VAL A 56 -5.95 7.58 10.67
N SER A 57 -5.40 6.88 11.66
CA SER A 57 -4.00 6.47 11.74
C SER A 57 -3.79 5.15 10.98
N LEU A 58 -2.89 5.12 10.01
CA LEU A 58 -2.58 3.94 9.21
C LEU A 58 -1.14 3.50 9.42
N LEU A 59 -0.90 2.19 9.53
CA LEU A 59 0.43 1.61 9.39
C LEU A 59 0.81 1.64 7.92
N LYS A 60 1.71 2.53 7.53
CA LYS A 60 2.22 2.70 6.17
C LYS A 60 3.56 2.00 6.02
N ILE A 61 3.55 0.87 5.32
CA ILE A 61 4.75 0.05 5.14
C ILE A 61 4.82 -0.53 3.71
N LEU A 62 6.03 -0.91 3.31
CA LEU A 62 6.22 -1.77 2.15
C LEU A 62 6.23 -3.24 2.57
N LEU A 63 5.63 -4.12 1.77
CA LEU A 63 5.83 -5.57 1.87
C LEU A 63 7.32 -5.89 1.63
N THR A 64 7.90 -5.25 0.62
CA THR A 64 9.34 -5.26 0.39
C THR A 64 9.78 -3.99 -0.31
N ASN A 65 11.03 -3.58 -0.12
CA ASN A 65 11.67 -2.57 -0.94
C ASN A 65 12.55 -3.17 -2.05
N TYR A 66 12.65 -4.49 -2.21
CA TYR A 66 13.25 -5.09 -3.41
C TYR A 66 12.37 -4.76 -4.62
N CYS A 67 12.98 -4.27 -5.71
CA CYS A 67 12.26 -3.95 -6.93
C CYS A 67 13.08 -4.34 -8.16
N ILE A 68 12.46 -5.01 -9.13
CA ILE A 68 13.07 -5.34 -10.42
C ILE A 68 13.10 -4.16 -11.41
N TYR A 69 12.29 -3.12 -11.18
CA TYR A 69 12.24 -1.95 -12.07
C TYR A 69 13.34 -0.94 -11.74
N ASP A 70 13.83 -0.24 -12.75
CA ASP A 70 14.87 0.77 -12.61
C ASP A 70 14.36 2.23 -12.72
N CYS A 71 13.23 2.52 -12.07
CA CYS A 71 12.65 3.86 -12.12
C CYS A 71 13.63 4.92 -11.55
N GLN A 72 14.10 5.85 -12.37
CA GLN A 72 15.19 6.78 -12.03
C GLN A 72 14.90 7.71 -10.85
N TYR A 73 13.61 7.99 -10.60
CA TYR A 73 13.14 8.79 -9.48
C TYR A 73 12.96 7.98 -8.18
N CYS A 74 13.06 6.65 -8.23
CA CYS A 74 12.73 5.78 -7.11
C CYS A 74 13.97 5.32 -6.37
N VAL A 75 14.05 5.59 -5.06
CA VAL A 75 15.14 5.08 -4.21
C VAL A 75 15.18 3.55 -4.16
N ASN A 76 14.04 2.90 -4.39
CA ASN A 76 13.91 1.44 -4.37
C ASN A 76 14.22 0.78 -5.71
N ARG A 77 14.63 1.53 -6.75
CA ARG A 77 15.00 0.98 -8.05
C ARG A 77 16.11 -0.08 -7.94
N ILE A 78 16.18 -1.00 -8.90
CA ILE A 78 17.14 -2.11 -8.87
C ILE A 78 18.60 -1.65 -8.82
N SER A 79 18.93 -0.51 -9.46
CA SER A 79 20.29 0.04 -9.49
C SER A 79 20.72 0.77 -8.21
N SER A 80 19.83 0.97 -7.24
CA SER A 80 20.15 1.68 -5.99
C SER A 80 20.72 0.74 -4.94
N ASP A 81 21.89 1.08 -4.41
CA ASP A 81 22.49 0.40 -3.26
C ASP A 81 21.91 0.97 -1.94
N THR A 82 20.81 0.37 -1.50
CA THR A 82 20.13 0.72 -0.26
C THR A 82 19.82 -0.54 0.55
N PRO A 83 19.79 -0.48 1.89
CA PRO A 83 19.42 -1.62 2.71
C PRO A 83 18.06 -2.19 2.29
N ARG A 84 18.02 -3.48 1.97
CA ARG A 84 16.80 -4.14 1.50
C ARG A 84 16.23 -5.10 2.53
N ALA A 85 14.91 -5.16 2.57
CA ALA A 85 14.16 -6.03 3.45
C ALA A 85 12.90 -6.54 2.74
N ARG A 86 12.38 -7.64 3.25
CA ARG A 86 11.13 -8.25 2.80
C ARG A 86 10.41 -8.87 3.97
N PHE A 87 9.13 -8.52 4.14
CA PHE A 87 8.21 -9.25 4.99
C PHE A 87 7.60 -10.43 4.25
N THR A 88 7.26 -11.47 5.01
CA THR A 88 6.25 -12.44 4.56
C THR A 88 4.86 -11.86 4.78
N PRO A 89 3.82 -12.33 4.06
CA PRO A 89 2.44 -11.93 4.33
C PRO A 89 2.05 -12.06 5.81
N GLU A 90 2.41 -13.19 6.44
CA GLU A 90 2.16 -13.46 7.86
C GLU A 90 2.82 -12.41 8.78
N GLN A 91 4.04 -11.96 8.48
CA GLN A 91 4.70 -10.91 9.25
C GLN A 91 3.92 -9.58 9.20
N VAL A 92 3.39 -9.22 8.03
CA VAL A 92 2.57 -8.01 7.87
C VAL A 92 1.24 -8.12 8.61
N VAL A 93 0.58 -9.29 8.53
CA VAL A 93 -0.67 -9.57 9.26
C VAL A 93 -0.46 -9.43 10.76
N LYS A 94 0.59 -10.08 11.29
CA LYS A 94 0.94 -10.00 12.71
C LYS A 94 1.26 -8.56 13.14
N LEU A 95 2.07 -7.83 12.38
CA LEU A 95 2.38 -6.43 12.67
C LEU A 95 1.13 -5.56 12.72
N THR A 96 0.27 -5.68 11.71
CA THR A 96 -0.97 -4.88 11.62
C THR A 96 -1.88 -5.15 12.81
N THR A 97 -2.10 -6.42 13.15
CA THR A 97 -2.97 -6.79 14.29
C THR A 97 -2.37 -6.38 15.64
N ASP A 98 -1.05 -6.49 15.81
CA ASP A 98 -0.37 -6.06 17.05
C ASP A 98 -0.46 -4.55 17.26
N PHE A 99 -0.27 -3.74 16.21
CA PHE A 99 -0.42 -2.29 16.28
C PHE A 99 -1.87 -1.87 16.53
N TYR A 100 -2.82 -2.55 15.90
CA TYR A 100 -4.25 -2.29 16.10
C TYR A 100 -4.69 -2.60 17.53
N ARG A 101 -4.32 -3.78 18.08
CA ARG A 101 -4.66 -4.17 19.46
C ARG A 101 -4.08 -3.23 20.52
N ARG A 102 -3.00 -2.52 20.20
CA ARG A 102 -2.38 -1.50 21.06
C ARG A 102 -2.95 -0.09 20.86
N ASN A 103 -3.98 0.05 20.01
CA ASN A 103 -4.60 1.32 19.64
C ASN A 103 -3.64 2.33 18.99
N TYR A 104 -2.63 1.85 18.25
CA TYR A 104 -1.69 2.71 17.53
C TYR A 104 -2.13 3.05 16.11
N ILE A 105 -3.00 2.22 15.52
CA ILE A 105 -3.51 2.37 14.16
C ILE A 105 -4.98 2.00 14.10
N GLU A 106 -5.67 2.52 13.09
CA GLU A 106 -7.03 2.18 12.68
C GLU A 106 -7.06 1.46 11.33
N GLY A 107 -5.90 1.29 10.68
CA GLY A 107 -5.80 0.63 9.38
C GLY A 107 -4.38 0.38 8.87
N LEU A 108 -4.29 -0.22 7.69
CA LEU A 108 -3.06 -0.56 6.97
C LEU A 108 -3.02 0.18 5.64
N PHE A 109 -1.90 0.82 5.34
CA PHE A 109 -1.50 1.22 3.99
C PHE A 109 -0.34 0.33 3.56
N LEU A 110 -0.57 -0.53 2.57
CA LEU A 110 0.42 -1.48 2.08
C LEU A 110 0.77 -1.19 0.62
N SER A 111 2.06 -0.99 0.36
CA SER A 111 2.65 -0.98 -0.97
C SER A 111 3.78 -2.00 -1.05
N SER A 112 4.47 -2.10 -2.18
CA SER A 112 5.61 -2.99 -2.35
C SER A 112 6.47 -2.54 -3.54
N GLY A 113 7.77 -2.82 -3.48
CA GLY A 113 8.56 -3.04 -4.68
C GLY A 113 8.18 -4.36 -5.35
N ILE A 114 8.61 -4.55 -6.60
CA ILE A 114 8.23 -5.70 -7.43
C ILE A 114 9.30 -6.78 -7.34
N ILE A 115 8.92 -7.97 -6.91
CA ILE A 115 9.80 -9.14 -6.81
C ILE A 115 9.28 -10.26 -7.70
N GLN A 116 10.18 -10.94 -8.41
CA GLN A 116 9.88 -11.91 -9.47
C GLN A 116 9.13 -11.27 -10.64
N ASP A 117 7.86 -10.94 -10.43
CA ASP A 117 7.01 -10.27 -11.39
C ASP A 117 5.86 -9.51 -10.67
N SER A 118 5.06 -8.78 -11.46
CA SER A 118 3.95 -7.99 -10.96
C SER A 118 2.85 -8.81 -10.31
N ASP A 119 2.54 -9.99 -10.86
CA ASP A 119 1.43 -10.84 -10.43
C ASP A 119 1.76 -11.54 -9.12
N TYR A 120 2.97 -12.08 -9.01
CA TYR A 120 3.49 -12.67 -7.78
C TYR A 120 3.44 -11.67 -6.63
N THR A 121 3.95 -10.45 -6.86
CA THR A 121 3.97 -9.40 -5.83
C THR A 121 2.55 -8.99 -5.43
N MET A 122 1.65 -8.81 -6.41
CA MET A 122 0.26 -8.45 -6.15
C MET A 122 -0.47 -9.56 -5.38
N GLY A 123 -0.24 -10.82 -5.73
CA GLY A 123 -0.76 -12.00 -5.03
C GLY A 123 -0.37 -12.03 -3.55
N GLN A 124 0.88 -11.68 -3.22
CA GLN A 124 1.34 -11.58 -1.84
C GLN A 124 0.66 -10.44 -1.06
N MET A 125 0.39 -9.30 -1.72
CA MET A 125 -0.37 -8.21 -1.10
C MET A 125 -1.84 -8.59 -0.86
N ILE A 126 -2.44 -9.33 -1.80
CA ILE A 126 -3.80 -9.87 -1.66
C ILE A 126 -3.87 -10.86 -0.49
N GLU A 127 -2.87 -11.73 -0.35
CA GLU A 127 -2.79 -12.70 0.75
C GLU A 127 -2.83 -12.01 2.12
N VAL A 128 -2.12 -10.89 2.29
CA VAL A 128 -2.19 -10.06 3.51
C VAL A 128 -3.62 -9.58 3.76
N ALA A 129 -4.24 -8.92 2.77
CA ALA A 129 -5.56 -8.32 2.94
C ALA A 129 -6.64 -9.39 3.19
N LYS A 130 -6.60 -10.49 2.43
CA LYS A 130 -7.50 -11.63 2.59
C LYS A 130 -7.37 -12.24 3.99
N THR A 131 -6.14 -12.49 4.44
CA THR A 131 -5.88 -13.07 5.76
C THR A 131 -6.38 -12.15 6.89
N LEU A 132 -6.14 -10.84 6.77
CA LEU A 132 -6.69 -9.86 7.71
C LEU A 132 -8.22 -9.91 7.77
N ARG A 133 -8.91 -9.98 6.62
CA ARG A 133 -10.37 -9.99 6.56
C ARG A 133 -11.01 -11.29 7.03
N GLU A 134 -10.49 -12.42 6.58
CA GLU A 134 -11.11 -13.74 6.75
C GLU A 134 -10.65 -14.42 8.05
N ARG A 135 -9.35 -14.38 8.36
CA ARG A 135 -8.77 -15.07 9.52
C ARG A 135 -8.75 -14.21 10.77
N GLU A 136 -8.17 -13.01 10.68
CA GLU A 136 -8.05 -12.10 11.83
C GLU A 136 -9.34 -11.30 12.08
N LEU A 137 -10.33 -11.41 11.19
CA LEU A 137 -11.59 -10.66 11.20
C LEU A 137 -11.40 -9.15 11.32
N PHE A 138 -10.26 -8.63 10.86
CA PHE A 138 -9.87 -7.23 10.93
C PHE A 138 -10.87 -6.36 10.16
N ARG A 139 -11.50 -5.41 10.86
CA ARG A 139 -12.48 -4.45 10.30
C ARG A 139 -11.94 -3.03 10.16
N GLY A 140 -10.65 -2.82 10.45
CA GLY A 140 -9.98 -1.54 10.21
C GLY A 140 -9.78 -1.26 8.72
N TYR A 141 -9.34 -0.06 8.40
CA TYR A 141 -9.17 0.41 7.03
C TYR A 141 -8.01 -0.32 6.33
N ILE A 142 -8.17 -0.73 5.07
CA ILE A 142 -7.09 -1.30 4.25
C ILE A 142 -6.97 -0.51 2.95
N HIS A 143 -5.83 0.11 2.74
CA HIS A 143 -5.42 0.73 1.48
C HIS A 143 -4.31 -0.11 0.86
N LEU A 144 -4.57 -0.70 -0.30
CA LEU A 144 -3.54 -1.36 -1.10
C LEU A 144 -3.10 -0.46 -2.25
N LYS A 145 -1.80 -0.35 -2.43
CA LYS A 145 -1.24 0.25 -3.63
C LYS A 145 -0.93 -0.84 -4.65
N THR A 146 -1.70 -0.90 -5.72
CA THR A 146 -1.62 -1.97 -6.72
C THR A 146 -0.29 -1.94 -7.47
N ILE A 147 0.15 -3.13 -7.88
CA ILE A 147 1.39 -3.29 -8.64
C ILE A 147 1.12 -2.99 -10.11
N PRO A 148 1.90 -2.10 -10.76
CA PRO A 148 1.75 -1.84 -12.18
C PRO A 148 1.92 -3.11 -13.02
N ASN A 149 1.10 -3.25 -14.06
CA ASN A 149 1.08 -4.38 -14.97
C ASN A 149 0.65 -5.73 -14.33
N ALA A 150 0.06 -5.72 -13.13
CA ALA A 150 -0.55 -6.94 -12.57
C ALA A 150 -1.85 -7.30 -13.32
N ALA A 151 -2.16 -8.59 -13.38
CA ALA A 151 -3.34 -9.13 -14.04
C ALA A 151 -4.65 -8.59 -13.46
N ASP A 152 -5.66 -8.41 -14.32
CA ASP A 152 -6.92 -7.77 -13.96
C ASP A 152 -7.69 -8.53 -12.88
N ASP A 153 -7.67 -9.86 -12.92
CA ASP A 153 -8.29 -10.73 -11.94
C ASP A 153 -7.68 -10.57 -10.54
N LEU A 154 -6.36 -10.33 -10.46
CA LEU A 154 -5.69 -10.00 -9.21
C LEU A 154 -6.12 -8.61 -8.70
N ILE A 155 -6.23 -7.62 -9.58
CA ILE A 155 -6.71 -6.28 -9.20
C ILE A 155 -8.16 -6.34 -8.69
N GLU A 156 -9.03 -7.10 -9.36
CA GLU A 156 -10.39 -7.33 -8.90
C GLU A 156 -10.42 -8.05 -7.54
N THR A 157 -9.59 -9.09 -7.36
CA THR A 157 -9.50 -9.80 -6.08
C THR A 157 -9.05 -8.86 -4.97
N ALA A 158 -8.06 -8.01 -5.22
CA ALA A 158 -7.60 -7.01 -4.27
C ALA A 158 -8.72 -6.05 -3.86
N GLY A 159 -9.55 -5.63 -4.82
CA GLY A 159 -10.67 -4.73 -4.59
C GLY A 159 -11.75 -5.31 -3.66
N GLN A 160 -11.89 -6.63 -3.59
CA GLN A 160 -12.84 -7.31 -2.68
C GLN A 160 -12.42 -7.22 -1.20
N TYR A 161 -11.11 -7.17 -0.94
CA TYR A 161 -10.56 -7.19 0.42
C TYR A 161 -10.11 -5.81 0.93
N ALA A 162 -9.78 -4.89 0.03
CA ALA A 162 -9.33 -3.54 0.34
C ALA A 162 -10.49 -2.53 0.40
N ASP A 163 -10.34 -1.51 1.25
CA ASP A 163 -11.24 -0.35 1.27
C ASP A 163 -10.93 0.62 0.13
N ARG A 164 -9.64 0.79 -0.19
CA ARG A 164 -9.15 1.65 -1.26
C ARG A 164 -8.04 0.96 -2.04
N LEU A 165 -8.06 1.15 -3.36
CA LEU A 165 -6.94 0.85 -4.24
C LEU A 165 -6.32 2.13 -4.78
N SER A 166 -5.00 2.18 -4.87
CA SER A 166 -4.31 3.24 -5.61
C SER A 166 -3.20 2.70 -6.48
N ILE A 167 -2.82 3.45 -7.50
CA ILE A 167 -1.67 3.14 -8.35
C ILE A 167 -0.89 4.43 -8.62
N ASN A 168 0.43 4.32 -8.75
CA ASN A 168 1.24 5.47 -9.08
C ASN A 168 1.52 5.56 -10.58
N ILE A 169 1.14 6.69 -11.16
CA ILE A 169 1.50 7.11 -12.52
C ILE A 169 2.86 7.84 -12.49
N GLU A 170 3.17 8.53 -11.39
CA GLU A 170 4.43 9.24 -11.04
C GLU A 170 4.88 10.39 -11.96
N LEU A 171 4.52 10.40 -13.25
CA LEU A 171 5.01 11.39 -14.21
C LEU A 171 3.88 11.96 -15.09
N PRO A 172 3.84 13.30 -15.28
CA PRO A 172 2.72 13.95 -15.97
C PRO A 172 2.68 13.63 -17.46
N THR A 173 3.84 13.38 -18.09
CA THR A 173 3.94 13.11 -19.53
C THR A 173 4.36 11.67 -19.84
N VAL A 174 3.90 11.16 -21.00
CA VAL A 174 4.29 9.83 -21.50
C VAL A 174 5.77 9.76 -21.85
N GLY A 175 6.35 10.87 -22.35
CA GLY A 175 7.75 10.96 -22.71
C GLY A 175 8.67 10.80 -21.49
N ASP A 176 8.34 11.47 -20.39
CA ASP A 176 9.08 11.34 -19.14
C ASP A 176 8.96 9.93 -18.57
N LEU A 177 7.75 9.33 -18.59
CA LEU A 177 7.56 7.96 -18.12
C LEU A 177 8.43 6.96 -18.90
N LYS A 178 8.47 7.08 -20.24
CA LYS A 178 9.30 6.22 -21.08
C LYS A 178 10.80 6.39 -20.79
N THR A 179 11.22 7.58 -20.41
CA THR A 179 12.64 7.90 -20.15
C THR A 179 13.06 7.47 -18.74
N LEU A 180 12.20 7.71 -17.74
CA LEU A 180 12.53 7.57 -16.33
C LEU A 180 12.01 6.27 -15.71
N ALA A 181 11.06 5.58 -16.34
CA ALA A 181 10.51 4.30 -15.88
C ALA A 181 9.96 3.47 -17.06
N PRO A 182 10.83 3.03 -17.99
CA PRO A 182 10.43 2.38 -19.25
C PRO A 182 9.58 1.10 -19.06
N GLU A 183 9.68 0.45 -17.91
CA GLU A 183 8.91 -0.76 -17.57
C GLU A 183 7.44 -0.46 -17.24
N LYS A 184 7.12 0.79 -16.87
CA LYS A 184 5.75 1.22 -16.59
C LYS A 184 5.03 1.64 -17.87
N LYS A 185 3.89 1.01 -18.15
CA LYS A 185 3.07 1.32 -19.33
C LYS A 185 1.86 2.14 -18.91
N ARG A 186 1.86 3.44 -19.22
CA ARG A 186 0.73 4.34 -18.90
C ARG A 186 -0.64 3.80 -19.35
N PRO A 187 -0.81 3.29 -20.59
CA PRO A 187 -2.10 2.74 -21.01
C PRO A 187 -2.57 1.57 -20.13
N ALA A 188 -1.66 0.72 -19.67
CA ALA A 188 -2.01 -0.39 -18.78
C ALA A 188 -2.45 0.10 -17.40
N ILE A 189 -1.79 1.15 -16.88
CA ILE A 189 -2.15 1.78 -15.61
C ILE A 189 -3.53 2.45 -15.69
N GLU A 190 -3.77 3.24 -16.74
CA GLU A 190 -5.06 3.90 -16.98
C GLU A 190 -6.19 2.87 -17.16
N GLN A 191 -5.95 1.83 -17.97
CA GLN A 191 -6.90 0.74 -18.18
C GLN A 191 -7.26 0.00 -16.88
N SER A 192 -6.26 -0.24 -16.01
CA SER A 192 -6.50 -0.87 -14.71
C SER A 192 -7.42 -0.02 -13.84
N MET A 193 -7.20 1.31 -13.83
CA MET A 193 -8.04 2.23 -13.05
C MET A 193 -9.45 2.34 -13.64
N ASP A 194 -9.59 2.40 -14.96
CA ASP A 194 -10.91 2.42 -15.61
C ASP A 194 -11.71 1.15 -15.30
N ARG A 195 -11.06 -0.01 -15.25
CA ARG A 195 -11.70 -1.28 -14.86
C ARG A 195 -12.21 -1.27 -13.43
N ILE A 196 -11.39 -0.81 -12.46
CA ILE A 196 -11.83 -0.72 -11.06
C ILE A 196 -13.05 0.24 -10.97
N LYS A 197 -13.07 1.32 -11.76
CA LYS A 197 -14.20 2.25 -11.81
C LYS A 197 -15.47 1.58 -12.34
N VAL A 198 -15.37 0.91 -13.49
CA VAL A 198 -16.49 0.18 -14.10
C VAL A 198 -17.06 -0.85 -13.13
N LYS A 199 -16.21 -1.68 -12.52
CA LYS A 199 -16.64 -2.69 -11.55
C LYS A 199 -17.35 -2.09 -10.34
N ARG A 200 -16.85 -0.96 -9.83
CA ARG A 200 -17.48 -0.24 -8.72
C ARG A 200 -18.85 0.32 -9.11
N ASP A 201 -18.97 0.86 -10.32
CA ASP A 201 -20.22 1.42 -10.84
C ASP A 201 -21.25 0.30 -11.07
N GLU A 202 -20.83 -0.88 -11.55
CA GLU A 202 -21.65 -2.10 -11.64
C GLU A 202 -22.18 -2.52 -10.26
N ILE A 203 -21.28 -2.66 -9.27
CA ILE A 203 -21.66 -3.05 -7.90
C ILE A 203 -22.60 -2.03 -7.27
N THR A 204 -22.39 -0.74 -7.52
CA THR A 204 -23.26 0.33 -7.05
C THR A 204 -24.65 0.25 -7.70
N SER A 205 -24.71 -0.01 -9.00
CA SER A 205 -25.95 -0.20 -9.74
C SER A 205 -26.74 -1.41 -9.22
N ASP A 206 -26.08 -2.56 -9.07
CA ASP A 206 -26.69 -3.78 -8.57
C ASP A 206 -27.18 -3.64 -7.13
N ARG A 207 -26.44 -2.92 -6.28
CA ARG A 207 -26.90 -2.56 -4.93
C ARG A 207 -28.16 -1.70 -4.96
N LYS A 208 -28.25 -0.70 -5.85
CA LYS A 208 -29.46 0.14 -6.03
C LYS A 208 -30.66 -0.68 -6.53
N ARG A 209 -30.41 -1.77 -7.25
CA ARG A 209 -31.42 -2.74 -7.70
C ARG A 209 -31.83 -3.75 -6.62
N GLY A 210 -31.27 -3.65 -5.41
CA GLY A 210 -31.58 -4.55 -4.29
C GLY A 210 -30.85 -5.90 -4.35
N LEU A 211 -29.88 -6.07 -5.23
CA LEU A 211 -29.09 -7.29 -5.31
C LEU A 211 -28.06 -7.36 -4.17
N ARG A 212 -27.82 -8.57 -3.67
CA ARG A 212 -26.77 -8.83 -2.69
C ARG A 212 -25.42 -8.86 -3.40
N VAL A 213 -24.68 -7.76 -3.29
CA VAL A 213 -23.36 -7.59 -3.92
C VAL A 213 -22.23 -7.67 -2.88
N PRO A 214 -21.04 -8.19 -3.25
CA PRO A 214 -19.87 -8.12 -2.39
C PRO A 214 -19.43 -6.67 -2.17
N GLN A 215 -18.62 -6.45 -1.13
CA GLN A 215 -17.94 -5.17 -0.93
C GLN A 215 -16.77 -5.07 -1.90
N PHE A 216 -16.59 -3.91 -2.51
CA PHE A 216 -15.53 -3.67 -3.48
C PHE A 216 -15.10 -2.20 -3.41
N VAL A 217 -13.86 -1.94 -3.00
CA VAL A 217 -13.27 -0.58 -2.83
C VAL A 217 -14.28 0.49 -2.36
N PRO A 218 -14.90 0.33 -1.19
CA PRO A 218 -15.89 1.26 -0.63
C PRO A 218 -15.38 2.70 -0.52
N ALA A 219 -14.07 2.91 -0.32
CA ALA A 219 -13.43 4.22 -0.23
C ALA A 219 -12.84 4.69 -1.57
N GLY A 220 -13.15 3.98 -2.66
CA GLY A 220 -12.84 4.33 -4.03
C GLY A 220 -11.42 3.97 -4.46
N GLN A 221 -11.01 4.61 -5.55
CA GLN A 221 -9.71 4.43 -6.17
C GLN A 221 -9.04 5.78 -6.39
N SER A 222 -7.70 5.81 -6.41
CA SER A 222 -6.95 7.03 -6.73
C SER A 222 -5.68 6.75 -7.51
N THR A 223 -5.32 7.64 -8.43
CA THR A 223 -3.98 7.71 -9.02
C THR A 223 -3.13 8.72 -8.25
N GLN A 224 -1.83 8.46 -8.14
CA GLN A 224 -0.86 9.41 -7.58
C GLN A 224 0.30 9.65 -8.54
#